data_AF-A0A430L0H6-F1
#
_entry.id   AF-A0A430L0H6-F1
#
_cell.length_a   1.000
_cell.length_b   1.000
_cell.length_c   1.000
_cell.angle_alpha   90.00
_cell.angle_beta   90.00
_cell.angle_gamma   90.00
#
_symmetry.space_group_name_H-M   'P 1'
#
loop_
_entity.id
_entity.type
_entity.pdbx_description
1 polymer ?
#
loop_
_entity_poly.entity_id
_entity_poly.type
_entity_poly.pdbx_seq_one_letter_code
_entity_poly.pdbx_strand_id
1 'polypeptide(L)'
;MLRIPNPSCRLELHGDAVKLRDLTCCDGNENRLGTHNQPSWATPQSPGQQLWRYGFCKVPPKQPRQIDLFRYNLQGTTGYSVCCKPEPLNFHTHKLEDDDLTFYDGTSICWVWIHIPFQTDEFISSVWIRRRQRFDRELALAFETTKKRTILLGSWAMPSLTDDTWTLLATPVGAPGQFFFEKCPHDIRALISQSPKPSQQPRRPHFPTPLSTPPITRNLEGFFWSSARAGGIANVVPCYGQNDEQSQVLGLLISYLDGMKACVGQVRLDHLGPPFTPDPSQSLYLGFKLTEPGCPYVAEIRPSAVPLDSTLISWFEVEWSGTLEWWFSFRQCQVWQNGRKSLATMSV
;
A
#
# COMPACT_ATOMS: atom_id res chain seq x y z
N MET A 1 18.40 -8.29 23.57
CA MET A 1 18.45 -9.17 24.78
C MET A 1 19.45 -8.57 25.75
N LEU A 2 19.00 -8.13 26.93
CA LEU A 2 19.89 -7.61 27.97
C LEU A 2 20.54 -8.81 28.67
N ARG A 3 21.87 -8.96 28.55
CA ARG A 3 22.61 -9.96 29.30
C ARG A 3 22.99 -9.35 30.64
N ILE A 4 22.50 -9.94 31.73
CA ILE A 4 22.81 -9.50 33.09
C ILE A 4 24.21 -10.05 33.43
N PRO A 5 25.22 -9.20 33.59
CA PRO A 5 26.61 -9.64 33.75
C PRO A 5 26.90 -10.24 35.13
N ASN A 6 26.10 -9.89 36.15
CA ASN A 6 26.27 -10.33 37.52
C ASN A 6 24.89 -10.45 38.22
N PRO A 7 24.60 -11.52 39.00
CA PRO A 7 23.39 -11.62 39.81
C PRO A 7 23.18 -10.47 40.81
N SER A 8 24.24 -9.74 41.19
CA SER A 8 24.16 -8.55 42.06
C SER A 8 23.79 -7.26 41.32
N CYS A 9 23.55 -7.31 40.00
CA CYS A 9 23.21 -6.13 39.22
C CYS A 9 21.84 -5.58 39.63
N ARG A 10 21.77 -4.26 39.84
CA ARG A 10 20.49 -3.60 40.09
C ARG A 10 19.78 -3.37 38.75
N LEU A 11 18.58 -3.92 38.61
CA LEU A 11 17.73 -3.70 37.46
C LEU A 11 16.81 -2.49 37.69
N GLU A 12 16.87 -1.52 36.78
CA GLU A 12 15.97 -0.36 36.75
C GLU A 12 14.99 -0.53 35.58
N LEU A 13 13.70 -0.39 35.87
CA LEU A 13 12.64 -0.47 34.87
C LEU A 13 12.14 0.94 34.55
N HIS A 14 12.15 1.30 33.27
CA HIS A 14 11.61 2.56 32.78
C HIS A 14 10.35 2.28 31.97
N GLY A 15 9.23 2.88 32.34
CA GLY A 15 7.94 2.71 31.67
C GLY A 15 7.07 3.95 31.75
N ASP A 16 5.98 3.95 31.00
CA ASP A 16 4.96 5.02 30.96
C ASP A 16 3.68 4.64 31.72
N ALA A 17 3.82 3.82 32.77
CA ALA A 17 2.76 3.18 33.55
C ALA A 17 1.87 2.16 32.79
N VAL A 18 1.91 2.12 31.45
CA VAL A 18 1.15 1.15 30.63
C VAL A 18 2.07 0.12 30.00
N LYS A 19 3.29 0.51 29.61
CA LYS A 19 4.26 -0.34 28.93
C LYS A 19 5.65 -0.15 29.51
N LEU A 20 6.38 -1.27 29.64
CA LEU A 20 7.81 -1.25 29.85
C LEU A 20 8.49 -0.71 28.58
N ARG A 21 9.28 0.36 28.72
CA ARG A 21 9.99 1.02 27.63
C ARG A 21 11.46 0.61 27.61
N ASP A 22 12.09 0.56 28.77
CA ASP A 22 13.50 0.19 28.89
C ASP A 22 13.84 -0.57 30.16
N LEU A 23 14.90 -1.37 30.09
CA LEU A 23 15.56 -2.02 31.20
C LEU A 23 17.02 -1.59 31.25
N THR A 24 17.45 -1.10 32.40
CA THR A 24 18.84 -0.73 32.66
C THR A 24 19.42 -1.65 33.73
N CYS A 25 20.57 -2.24 33.48
CA CYS A 25 21.35 -2.98 34.48
C CYS A 25 22.53 -2.11 34.92
N CYS A 26 22.61 -1.81 36.21
CA CYS A 26 23.74 -1.13 36.83
C CYS A 26 24.55 -2.15 37.62
N ASP A 27 25.77 -2.48 37.15
CA ASP A 27 26.77 -3.04 38.04
C ASP A 27 27.42 -1.88 38.82
N GLY A 28 27.83 -2.09 40.07
CA GLY A 28 28.30 -1.02 40.96
C GLY A 28 29.53 -0.22 40.48
N ASN A 29 30.07 -0.48 39.29
CA ASN A 29 31.24 0.19 38.70
C ASN A 29 30.86 1.18 37.57
N GLU A 30 29.73 1.88 37.69
CA GLU A 30 29.21 2.89 36.73
C GLU A 30 28.89 2.39 35.31
N ASN A 31 29.12 1.12 34.99
CA ASN A 31 28.73 0.54 33.72
C ASN A 31 27.21 0.31 33.66
N ARG A 32 26.53 1.11 32.84
CA ARG A 32 25.10 1.01 32.57
C ARG A 32 24.84 0.28 31.25
N LEU A 33 24.31 -0.93 31.34
CA LEU A 33 23.82 -1.68 30.18
C LEU A 33 22.31 -1.46 30.07
N GLY A 34 21.87 -0.70 29.06
CA GLY A 34 20.45 -0.39 28.83
C GLY A 34 19.90 -1.03 27.57
N THR A 35 18.57 -1.17 27.50
CA THR A 35 17.88 -1.61 26.27
C THR A 35 17.49 -0.45 25.35
N HIS A 36 17.86 0.80 25.67
CA HIS A 36 17.31 1.99 25.01
C HIS A 36 17.61 2.07 23.50
N ASN A 37 18.65 1.38 23.05
CA ASN A 37 19.02 1.25 21.63
C ASN A 37 18.56 -0.08 20.99
N GLN A 38 17.85 -0.93 21.73
CA GLN A 38 17.30 -2.18 21.22
C GLN A 38 16.02 -1.91 20.39
N PRO A 39 15.69 -2.81 19.45
CA PRO A 39 14.42 -2.73 18.74
C PRO A 39 13.23 -2.90 19.70
N SER A 40 12.24 -2.01 19.59
CA SER A 40 10.95 -2.13 20.27
C SER A 40 9.99 -2.90 19.37
N TRP A 41 9.50 -4.04 19.85
CA TRP A 41 8.62 -4.93 19.09
C TRP A 41 7.16 -4.71 19.46
N ALA A 42 6.27 -4.69 18.46
CA ALA A 42 4.82 -4.62 18.69
C ALA A 42 4.30 -5.81 19.51
N THR A 43 4.96 -6.97 19.43
CA THR A 43 4.71 -8.12 20.30
C THR A 43 6.02 -8.68 20.84
N PRO A 44 6.11 -9.07 22.13
CA PRO A 44 7.31 -9.66 22.70
C PRO A 44 7.78 -10.89 21.92
N GLN A 45 9.08 -11.01 21.71
CA GLN A 45 9.70 -12.11 20.97
C GLN A 45 10.45 -13.05 21.92
N SER A 46 10.31 -14.35 21.70
CA SER A 46 11.12 -15.32 22.43
C SER A 46 12.61 -15.16 22.04
N PRO A 47 13.54 -15.10 23.01
CA PRO A 47 14.98 -15.04 22.77
C PRO A 47 15.54 -16.12 21.83
N GLY A 48 14.90 -17.30 21.80
CA GLY A 48 15.32 -18.44 20.97
C GLY A 48 14.63 -18.50 19.61
N GLN A 49 13.73 -17.57 19.29
CA GLN A 49 12.99 -17.59 18.03
C GLN A 49 13.93 -17.28 16.87
N GLN A 50 13.96 -18.16 15.86
CA GLN A 50 14.66 -17.87 14.62
C GLN A 50 13.90 -16.81 13.81
N LEU A 51 14.61 -15.77 13.38
CA LEU A 51 14.07 -14.63 12.64
C LEU A 51 14.85 -14.44 11.34
N TRP A 52 14.13 -14.27 10.24
CA TRP A 52 14.70 -13.98 8.93
C TRP A 52 14.51 -12.51 8.62
N ARG A 53 15.61 -11.76 8.50
CA ARG A 53 15.59 -10.33 8.20
C ARG A 53 15.96 -10.07 6.75
N TYR A 54 15.06 -9.39 6.05
CA TYR A 54 15.25 -8.88 4.69
C TYR A 54 15.45 -7.37 4.79
N GLY A 55 16.71 -6.92 4.74
CA GLY A 55 17.06 -5.50 4.88
C GLY A 55 17.13 -4.78 3.53
N PHE A 56 16.63 -3.54 3.50
CA PHE A 56 16.59 -2.69 2.31
C PHE A 56 17.58 -1.53 2.41
N CYS A 57 17.57 -0.83 3.55
CA CYS A 57 18.49 0.27 3.78
C CYS A 57 19.74 -0.21 4.53
N LYS A 58 20.92 -0.01 3.92
CA LYS A 58 22.24 -0.35 4.50
C LYS A 58 22.71 0.65 5.54
N VAL A 59 22.12 1.85 5.58
CA VAL A 59 22.48 2.88 6.55
C VAL A 59 22.06 2.41 7.95
N PRO A 60 22.77 2.73 9.04
CA PRO A 60 22.29 2.48 10.39
C PRO A 60 21.13 3.45 10.73
N PRO A 61 20.09 3.01 11.46
CA PRO A 61 19.09 3.94 11.95
C PRO A 61 19.70 4.88 13.01
N LYS A 62 19.30 6.15 12.98
CA LYS A 62 19.68 7.15 14.01
C LYS A 62 18.82 7.05 15.28
N GLN A 63 17.71 6.33 15.22
CA GLN A 63 16.72 6.19 16.29
C GLN A 63 16.51 4.70 16.62
N PRO A 64 15.96 4.38 17.81
CA PRO A 64 15.59 3.01 18.16
C PRO A 64 14.63 2.43 17.12
N ARG A 65 14.85 1.17 16.75
CA ARG A 65 14.05 0.52 15.70
C ARG A 65 12.66 0.20 16.24
N GLN A 66 11.62 0.76 15.63
CA GLN A 66 10.24 0.35 15.91
C GLN A 66 9.89 -0.79 14.96
N ILE A 67 9.57 -1.95 15.50
CA ILE A 67 9.21 -3.15 14.75
C ILE A 67 7.71 -3.38 14.91
N ASP A 68 6.96 -3.09 13.86
CA ASP A 68 5.51 -3.26 13.81
C ASP A 68 5.15 -4.60 13.16
N LEU A 69 3.86 -4.96 13.19
CA LEU A 69 3.36 -6.28 12.82
C LEU A 69 2.21 -6.19 11.82
N PHE A 70 2.36 -6.91 10.71
CA PHE A 70 1.26 -7.14 9.77
C PHE A 70 0.81 -8.60 9.83
N ARG A 71 -0.50 -8.81 9.92
CA ARG A 71 -1.13 -10.13 9.94
C ARG A 71 -2.04 -10.29 8.73
N TYR A 72 -1.99 -11.44 8.08
CA TYR A 72 -2.79 -11.72 6.89
C TYR A 72 -3.49 -13.07 7.01
N ASN A 73 -4.49 -13.30 6.16
CA ASN A 73 -5.37 -14.47 6.14
C ASN A 73 -6.02 -14.74 7.50
N LEU A 74 -6.34 -13.68 8.25
CA LEU A 74 -7.10 -13.84 9.47
C LEU A 74 -8.54 -14.22 9.12
N GLN A 75 -9.21 -14.95 10.03
CA GLN A 75 -10.62 -15.21 9.88
C GLN A 75 -11.41 -13.89 9.81
N GLY A 76 -12.36 -13.81 8.88
CA GLY A 76 -13.18 -12.61 8.68
C GLY A 76 -12.46 -11.46 7.97
N THR A 77 -11.26 -11.67 7.41
CA THR A 77 -10.58 -10.65 6.59
C THR A 77 -11.41 -10.28 5.36
N THR A 78 -11.65 -8.99 5.18
CA THR A 78 -12.41 -8.42 4.05
C THR A 78 -11.52 -7.71 3.03
N GLY A 79 -10.26 -7.45 3.38
CA GLY A 79 -9.30 -6.82 2.49
C GLY A 79 -8.07 -6.31 3.24
N TYR A 80 -7.24 -5.56 2.52
CA TYR A 80 -6.03 -4.95 3.07
C TYR A 80 -5.91 -3.50 2.59
N SER A 81 -5.33 -2.63 3.42
CA SER A 81 -4.89 -1.29 3.01
C SER A 81 -3.38 -1.18 3.19
N VAL A 82 -2.70 -0.65 2.18
CA VAL A 82 -1.24 -0.47 2.20
C VAL A 82 -0.91 0.97 1.87
N CYS A 83 -0.19 1.63 2.77
CA CYS A 83 0.32 2.98 2.57
C CYS A 83 1.65 2.92 1.83
N CYS A 84 1.85 3.79 0.83
CA CYS A 84 3.04 3.78 -0.01
C CYS A 84 3.61 5.21 -0.23
N LYS A 85 4.95 5.32 -0.34
CA LYS A 85 5.64 6.58 -0.70
C LYS A 85 7.03 6.41 -1.38
N PRO A 86 7.08 6.04 -2.67
CA PRO A 86 6.17 5.16 -3.37
C PRO A 86 6.32 3.69 -2.94
N GLU A 87 7.27 3.35 -2.08
CA GLU A 87 7.43 2.02 -1.48
C GLU A 87 6.44 1.81 -0.33
N PRO A 88 6.07 0.56 0.00
CA PRO A 88 5.25 0.26 1.18
C PRO A 88 5.83 0.83 2.49
N LEU A 89 4.98 1.47 3.28
CA LEU A 89 5.28 2.12 4.55
C LEU A 89 4.52 1.52 5.73
N ASN A 90 3.26 1.17 5.49
CA ASN A 90 2.35 0.69 6.52
C ASN A 90 1.32 -0.24 5.92
N PHE A 91 0.81 -1.15 6.73
CA PHE A 91 -0.15 -2.17 6.32
C PHE A 91 -1.28 -2.26 7.35
N HIS A 92 -2.48 -2.47 6.85
CA HIS A 92 -3.65 -2.70 7.68
C HIS A 92 -4.48 -3.85 7.09
N THR A 93 -5.07 -4.63 7.98
CA THR A 93 -5.91 -5.79 7.64
C THR A 93 -7.33 -5.51 8.07
N HIS A 94 -8.22 -5.36 7.09
CA HIS A 94 -9.62 -5.12 7.32
C HIS A 94 -10.32 -6.41 7.72
N LYS A 95 -11.24 -6.32 8.67
CA LYS A 95 -12.13 -7.41 9.09
C LYS A 95 -13.57 -6.95 9.05
N LEU A 96 -14.51 -7.90 9.00
CA LEU A 96 -15.94 -7.60 8.92
C LEU A 96 -16.47 -6.76 10.10
N GLU A 97 -15.87 -6.91 11.28
CA GLU A 97 -16.27 -6.24 12.53
C GLU A 97 -15.36 -5.04 12.87
N ASP A 98 -14.41 -4.71 12.00
CA ASP A 98 -13.43 -3.65 12.26
C ASP A 98 -13.80 -2.39 11.49
N ASP A 99 -14.36 -1.43 12.23
CA ASP A 99 -14.67 -0.08 11.75
C ASP A 99 -13.58 0.94 12.14
N ASP A 100 -12.46 0.50 12.74
CA ASP A 100 -11.37 1.40 13.13
C ASP A 100 -10.54 1.81 11.91
N LEU A 101 -10.81 3.04 11.45
CA LEU A 101 -10.10 3.67 10.35
C LEU A 101 -9.03 4.67 10.83
N THR A 102 -8.74 4.76 12.13
CA THR A 102 -7.76 5.71 12.70
C THR A 102 -6.32 5.46 12.22
N PHE A 103 -6.03 4.30 11.64
CA PHE A 103 -4.73 4.03 11.03
C PHE A 103 -4.45 4.90 9.78
N TYR A 104 -5.49 5.55 9.22
CA TYR A 104 -5.35 6.57 8.19
C TYR A 104 -4.96 7.94 8.77
N ASP A 105 -5.11 8.16 10.08
CA ASP A 105 -4.80 9.44 10.72
C ASP A 105 -3.32 9.80 10.57
N GLY A 106 -3.05 11.09 10.35
CA GLY A 106 -1.68 11.58 10.14
C GLY A 106 -1.08 11.19 8.79
N THR A 107 -1.87 10.65 7.86
CA THR A 107 -1.43 10.42 6.48
C THR A 107 -1.00 11.74 5.83
N SER A 108 0.23 11.80 5.33
CA SER A 108 0.73 12.94 4.56
C SER A 108 0.08 12.98 3.17
N ILE A 109 -0.12 14.18 2.62
CA ILE A 109 -0.59 14.40 1.25
C ILE A 109 0.26 13.70 0.17
N CYS A 110 1.53 13.41 0.49
CA CYS A 110 2.44 12.73 -0.43
C CYS A 110 2.36 11.19 -0.37
N TRP A 111 1.46 10.64 0.46
CA TRP A 111 1.30 9.21 0.66
C TRP A 111 0.11 8.68 -0.11
N VAL A 112 0.28 7.50 -0.70
CA VAL A 112 -0.73 6.83 -1.52
C VAL A 112 -1.23 5.60 -0.78
N TRP A 113 -2.54 5.48 -0.64
CA TRP A 113 -3.18 4.30 -0.06
C TRP A 113 -3.76 3.39 -1.14
N ILE A 114 -3.36 2.12 -1.08
CA ILE A 114 -3.87 1.06 -1.95
C ILE A 114 -4.79 0.19 -1.10
N HIS A 115 -6.10 0.29 -1.34
CA HIS A 115 -7.07 -0.65 -0.77
C HIS A 115 -7.25 -1.85 -1.72
N ILE A 116 -7.24 -3.05 -1.14
CA ILE A 116 -7.36 -4.31 -1.85
C ILE A 116 -8.53 -5.08 -1.25
N PRO A 117 -9.72 -5.03 -1.86
CA PRO A 117 -10.83 -5.84 -1.39
C PRO A 117 -10.55 -7.32 -1.65
N PHE A 118 -10.88 -8.16 -0.67
CA PHE A 118 -10.81 -9.61 -0.76
C PHE A 118 -12.22 -10.18 -0.72
N GLN A 119 -12.44 -11.27 -1.46
CA GLN A 119 -13.65 -12.08 -1.30
C GLN A 119 -13.58 -12.91 -0.02
N THR A 120 -14.74 -13.37 0.47
CA THR A 120 -14.86 -14.20 1.67
C THR A 120 -14.01 -15.48 1.64
N ASP A 121 -13.74 -16.02 0.45
CA ASP A 121 -12.94 -17.24 0.24
C ASP A 121 -11.60 -16.96 -0.46
N GLU A 122 -11.20 -15.70 -0.53
CA GLU A 122 -9.91 -15.31 -1.09
C GLU A 122 -8.87 -15.16 0.02
N PHE A 123 -7.69 -15.73 -0.21
CA PHE A 123 -6.58 -15.66 0.74
C PHE A 123 -5.27 -15.38 0.01
N ILE A 124 -4.32 -14.77 0.70
CA ILE A 124 -2.94 -14.67 0.23
C ILE A 124 -2.37 -16.09 0.19
N SER A 125 -1.88 -16.50 -0.98
CA SER A 125 -1.22 -17.78 -1.21
C SER A 125 0.30 -17.65 -1.16
N SER A 126 0.83 -16.51 -1.63
CA SER A 126 2.25 -16.20 -1.60
C SER A 126 2.51 -14.71 -1.35
N VAL A 127 3.58 -14.42 -0.61
CA VAL A 127 4.11 -13.07 -0.41
C VAL A 127 5.48 -12.99 -1.05
N TRP A 128 5.65 -12.03 -1.95
CA TRP A 128 6.89 -11.79 -2.68
C TRP A 128 7.43 -10.42 -2.35
N ILE A 129 8.75 -10.29 -2.46
CA ILE A 129 9.44 -9.01 -2.36
C ILE A 129 10.28 -8.73 -3.59
N ARG A 130 10.23 -7.49 -4.04
CA ARG A 130 11.07 -6.96 -5.10
C ARG A 130 12.24 -6.20 -4.51
N ARG A 131 13.44 -6.46 -5.05
CA ARG A 131 14.62 -5.65 -4.83
C ARG A 131 15.19 -5.21 -6.18
N ARG A 132 15.33 -3.90 -6.37
CA ARG A 132 16.06 -3.35 -7.51
C ARG A 132 17.56 -3.38 -7.21
N GLN A 133 18.36 -3.95 -8.11
CA GLN A 133 19.81 -4.01 -7.89
C GLN A 133 20.49 -2.63 -8.01
N ARG A 134 19.96 -1.75 -8.86
CA ARG A 134 20.55 -0.43 -9.15
C ARG A 134 20.22 0.64 -8.12
N PHE A 135 19.16 0.45 -7.35
CA PHE A 135 18.71 1.42 -6.36
C PHE A 135 18.51 0.73 -5.01
N ASP A 136 19.28 1.16 -4.00
CA ASP A 136 19.20 0.63 -2.62
C ASP A 136 17.86 0.94 -1.91
N ARG A 137 16.82 1.43 -2.62
CA ARG A 137 15.58 1.97 -2.02
C ARG A 137 14.25 1.58 -2.65
N GLU A 138 14.21 0.89 -3.78
CA GLU A 138 12.92 0.66 -4.47
C GLU A 138 12.31 -0.69 -4.09
N LEU A 139 11.76 -0.72 -2.88
CA LEU A 139 10.99 -1.83 -2.34
C LEU A 139 9.61 -1.91 -3.00
N ALA A 140 9.23 -3.10 -3.44
CA ALA A 140 7.82 -3.42 -3.65
C ALA A 140 7.52 -4.79 -3.05
N LEU A 141 6.26 -4.97 -2.65
CA LEU A 141 5.72 -6.26 -2.28
C LEU A 141 4.77 -6.73 -3.37
N ALA A 142 4.57 -8.04 -3.45
CA ALA A 142 3.46 -8.58 -4.21
C ALA A 142 2.76 -9.68 -3.44
N PHE A 143 1.43 -9.64 -3.48
CA PHE A 143 0.58 -10.70 -2.95
C PHE A 143 0.01 -11.48 -4.12
N GLU A 144 0.24 -12.79 -4.13
CA GLU A 144 -0.55 -13.70 -4.95
C GLU A 144 -1.68 -14.26 -4.10
N THR A 145 -2.86 -14.43 -4.69
CA THR A 145 -4.05 -14.91 -3.98
C THR A 145 -4.47 -16.29 -4.47
N THR A 146 -5.29 -16.99 -3.68
CA THR A 146 -5.94 -18.26 -4.06
C THR A 146 -6.85 -18.12 -5.28
N LYS A 147 -7.32 -16.90 -5.57
CA LYS A 147 -8.08 -16.53 -6.77
C LYS A 147 -7.20 -16.16 -7.97
N LYS A 148 -5.89 -16.45 -7.90
CA LYS A 148 -4.90 -16.18 -8.96
C LYS A 148 -4.76 -14.70 -9.32
N ARG A 149 -5.08 -13.79 -8.39
CA ARG A 149 -4.72 -12.38 -8.53
C ARG A 149 -3.30 -12.17 -8.06
N THR A 150 -2.57 -11.29 -8.76
CA THR A 150 -1.27 -10.79 -8.31
C THR A 150 -1.38 -9.30 -8.12
N ILE A 151 -1.22 -8.84 -6.89
CA ILE A 151 -1.33 -7.42 -6.53
C ILE A 151 0.07 -6.88 -6.25
N LEU A 152 0.47 -5.84 -6.97
CA LEU A 152 1.70 -5.10 -6.70
C LEU A 152 1.44 -4.03 -5.64
N LEU A 153 2.31 -3.96 -4.64
CA LEU A 153 2.31 -2.99 -3.56
C LEU A 153 3.59 -2.17 -3.63
N GLY A 154 3.45 -0.91 -4.03
CA GLY A 154 4.58 -0.02 -4.33
C GLY A 154 4.55 0.45 -5.78
N SER A 155 5.51 1.30 -6.16
CA SER A 155 5.59 1.80 -7.54
C SER A 155 5.72 0.70 -8.57
N TRP A 156 4.98 0.84 -9.67
CA TRP A 156 5.22 0.09 -10.89
C TRP A 156 6.60 0.44 -11.43
N ALA A 157 7.31 -0.57 -11.95
CA ALA A 157 8.58 -0.32 -12.61
C ALA A 157 8.35 0.32 -13.96
N MET A 158 9.10 1.38 -14.26
CA MET A 158 9.27 1.79 -15.64
C MET A 158 9.93 0.62 -16.41
N PRO A 159 9.43 0.26 -17.61
CA PRO A 159 9.90 -0.92 -18.37
C PRO A 159 11.41 -0.99 -18.63
N SER A 160 12.14 0.13 -18.51
CA SER A 160 13.59 0.20 -18.67
C SER A 160 14.41 -0.40 -17.51
N LEU A 161 13.77 -0.83 -16.41
CA LEU A 161 14.44 -1.37 -15.21
C LEU A 161 14.22 -2.89 -15.10
N THR A 162 14.86 -3.66 -15.99
CA THR A 162 14.74 -5.13 -16.09
C THR A 162 15.51 -5.93 -15.03
N ASP A 163 16.28 -5.26 -14.17
CA ASP A 163 17.17 -5.89 -13.16
C ASP A 163 16.47 -6.17 -11.81
N ASP A 164 15.14 -6.34 -11.83
CA ASP A 164 14.34 -6.62 -10.63
C ASP A 164 14.52 -8.07 -10.17
N THR A 165 15.01 -8.26 -8.95
CA THR A 165 15.03 -9.57 -8.30
C THR A 165 13.79 -9.73 -7.41
N TRP A 166 13.06 -10.83 -7.62
CA TRP A 166 11.94 -11.21 -6.79
C TRP A 166 12.35 -12.35 -5.86
N THR A 167 12.08 -12.19 -4.57
CA THR A 167 12.36 -13.20 -3.54
C THR A 167 11.04 -13.61 -2.88
N LEU A 168 10.86 -14.92 -2.72
CA LEU A 168 9.68 -15.46 -2.02
C LEU A 168 9.89 -15.29 -0.51
N LEU A 169 8.97 -14.60 0.15
CA LEU A 169 9.00 -14.34 1.60
C LEU A 169 8.18 -15.36 2.39
N ALA A 170 6.99 -15.73 1.88
CA ALA A 170 6.11 -16.68 2.54
C ALA A 170 5.21 -17.37 1.51
N THR A 171 4.83 -18.62 1.82
CA THR A 171 3.82 -19.41 1.10
C THR A 171 2.79 -19.92 2.11
N PRO A 172 1.93 -19.04 2.65
CA PRO A 172 0.93 -19.44 3.63
C PRO A 172 -0.14 -20.37 3.07
N VAL A 173 -0.37 -20.38 1.75
CA VAL A 173 -1.40 -21.22 1.09
C VAL A 173 -2.77 -21.10 1.79
N GLY A 174 -3.15 -19.87 2.14
CA GLY A 174 -4.41 -19.58 2.83
C GLY A 174 -4.38 -19.68 4.35
N ALA A 175 -3.33 -20.21 4.96
CA ALA A 175 -3.18 -20.21 6.41
C ALA A 175 -2.98 -18.77 6.95
N PRO A 176 -3.50 -18.45 8.16
CA PRO A 176 -3.16 -17.23 8.87
C PRO A 176 -1.65 -17.10 9.01
N GLY A 177 -1.13 -15.90 8.74
CA GLY A 177 0.29 -15.64 8.83
C GLY A 177 0.59 -14.21 9.23
N GLN A 178 1.87 -13.94 9.47
CA GLN A 178 2.32 -12.62 9.86
C GLN A 178 3.76 -12.37 9.43
N PHE A 179 4.09 -11.10 9.25
CA PHE A 179 5.48 -10.63 9.19
C PHE A 179 5.60 -9.32 9.94
N PHE A 180 6.80 -9.07 10.45
CA PHE A 180 7.12 -7.81 11.09
C PHE A 180 7.81 -6.88 10.10
N PHE A 181 7.74 -5.58 10.37
CA PHE A 181 8.43 -4.59 9.57
C PHE A 181 9.04 -3.49 10.43
N GLU A 182 10.27 -3.08 10.08
CA GLU A 182 10.98 -1.99 10.73
C GLU A 182 10.44 -0.66 10.21
N LYS A 183 9.54 -0.05 11.00
CA LYS A 183 8.89 1.22 10.70
C LYS A 183 9.90 2.35 10.84
N CYS A 184 9.98 3.19 9.83
CA CYS A 184 10.66 4.49 9.88
C CYS A 184 9.74 5.57 9.30
N PRO A 185 9.94 6.85 9.64
CA PRO A 185 9.00 7.92 9.26
C PRO A 185 8.75 8.06 7.75
N HIS A 186 9.64 7.55 6.91
CA HIS A 186 9.59 7.73 5.46
C HIS A 186 9.78 6.44 4.65
N ASP A 187 10.10 5.32 5.28
CA ASP A 187 10.38 4.05 4.60
C ASP A 187 10.20 2.84 5.55
N ILE A 188 10.08 1.65 4.96
CA ILE A 188 10.32 0.39 5.67
C ILE A 188 11.78 0.01 5.42
N ARG A 189 12.54 -0.22 6.50
CA ARG A 189 13.97 -0.56 6.38
C ARG A 189 14.24 -2.05 6.30
N ALA A 190 13.35 -2.86 6.87
CA ALA A 190 13.47 -4.30 6.85
C ALA A 190 12.10 -4.97 7.03
N LEU A 191 11.95 -6.13 6.41
CA LEU A 191 10.90 -7.09 6.76
C LEU A 191 11.52 -8.24 7.54
N ILE A 192 10.79 -8.73 8.52
CA ILE A 192 11.24 -9.80 9.40
C ILE A 192 10.17 -10.89 9.44
N SER A 193 10.55 -12.11 9.04
CA SER A 193 9.68 -13.28 9.09
C SER A 193 10.11 -14.22 10.21
N GLN A 194 9.13 -14.72 10.96
CA GLN A 194 9.31 -15.85 11.88
C GLN A 194 9.10 -17.20 11.20
N SER A 195 8.46 -17.21 10.03
CA SER A 195 8.18 -18.44 9.31
C SER A 195 9.49 -19.04 8.77
N PRO A 196 9.58 -20.37 8.63
CA PRO A 196 10.70 -20.99 7.95
C PRO A 196 10.91 -20.34 6.58
N LYS A 197 12.18 -20.09 6.21
CA LYS A 197 12.50 -19.49 4.93
C LYS A 197 11.96 -20.40 3.82
N PRO A 198 11.08 -19.91 2.94
CA PRO A 198 10.54 -20.76 1.89
C PRO A 198 11.65 -21.14 0.91
N SER A 199 11.56 -22.37 0.39
CA SER A 199 12.41 -22.85 -0.69
C SER A 199 12.31 -21.88 -1.86
N GLN A 200 13.44 -21.28 -2.22
CA GLN A 200 13.46 -20.31 -3.31
C GLN A 200 13.15 -21.02 -4.62
N GLN A 201 12.17 -20.52 -5.36
CA GLN A 201 11.82 -21.02 -6.67
C GLN A 201 12.45 -20.12 -7.73
N PRO A 202 12.89 -20.65 -8.89
CA PRO A 202 13.36 -19.83 -10.00
C PRO A 202 12.23 -19.04 -10.69
N ARG A 203 11.04 -18.98 -10.07
CA ARG A 203 9.83 -18.34 -10.59
C ARG A 203 9.73 -16.90 -10.08
N ARG A 204 9.14 -16.03 -10.90
CA ARG A 204 8.73 -14.68 -10.54
C ARG A 204 7.20 -14.60 -10.42
N PRO A 205 6.65 -13.71 -9.58
CA PRO A 205 5.22 -13.45 -9.58
C PRO A 205 4.77 -12.96 -10.96
N HIS A 206 3.61 -13.43 -11.42
CA HIS A 206 3.06 -13.05 -12.71
C HIS A 206 2.13 -11.87 -12.52
N PHE A 207 2.53 -10.68 -12.97
CA PHE A 207 1.71 -9.48 -12.90
C PHE A 207 0.80 -9.37 -14.13
N PRO A 208 -0.40 -8.80 -13.98
CA PRO A 208 -1.19 -8.39 -15.12
C PRO A 208 -0.39 -7.38 -15.96
N THR A 209 -0.45 -7.53 -17.28
CA THR A 209 0.16 -6.58 -18.22
C THR A 209 -0.80 -5.41 -18.42
N PRO A 210 -0.39 -4.17 -18.10
CA PRO A 210 -1.17 -2.99 -18.45
C PRO A 210 -1.44 -2.92 -19.97
N LEU A 211 -2.67 -2.61 -20.35
CA LEU A 211 -3.03 -2.35 -21.75
C LEU A 211 -2.56 -0.96 -22.19
N SER A 212 -2.43 -0.04 -21.23
CA SER A 212 -1.96 1.33 -21.40
C SER A 212 -0.47 1.48 -21.15
N THR A 213 0.08 2.59 -21.67
CA THR A 213 1.45 3.00 -21.37
C THR A 213 1.51 3.81 -20.08
N PRO A 214 2.57 3.63 -19.25
CA PRO A 214 2.74 4.43 -18.05
C PRO A 214 2.91 5.92 -18.41
N PRO A 215 2.47 6.84 -17.53
CA PRO A 215 2.67 8.27 -17.73
C PRO A 215 4.16 8.61 -17.90
N ILE A 216 4.45 9.46 -18.89
CA ILE A 216 5.80 9.97 -19.13
C ILE A 216 5.93 11.30 -18.38
N THR A 217 6.84 11.35 -17.41
CA THR A 217 7.14 12.55 -16.63
C THR A 217 8.63 12.88 -16.69
N ARG A 218 8.98 14.17 -16.66
CA ARG A 218 10.40 14.60 -16.57
C ARG A 218 11.05 14.19 -15.25
N ASN A 219 10.25 14.08 -14.19
CA ASN A 219 10.70 13.65 -12.87
C ASN A 219 10.61 12.11 -12.74
N LEU A 220 11.52 11.51 -11.98
CA LEU A 220 11.46 10.10 -11.56
C LEU A 220 10.33 9.89 -10.54
N GLU A 221 9.10 9.96 -11.02
CA GLU A 221 7.90 9.77 -10.21
C GLU A 221 7.51 8.29 -10.15
N GLY A 222 7.27 7.80 -8.93
CA GLY A 222 6.76 6.45 -8.72
C GLY A 222 5.26 6.40 -8.99
N PHE A 223 4.88 5.87 -10.15
CA PHE A 223 3.48 5.62 -10.48
C PHE A 223 3.02 4.27 -9.97
N PHE A 224 1.78 4.22 -9.53
CA PHE A 224 1.00 3.03 -9.27
C PHE A 224 0.08 2.79 -10.47
N TRP A 225 -0.33 1.54 -10.64
CA TRP A 225 -1.32 1.15 -11.63
C TRP A 225 -2.34 0.23 -10.99
N SER A 226 -3.56 0.39 -11.44
CA SER A 226 -4.70 -0.45 -11.06
C SER A 226 -5.63 -0.55 -12.26
N SER A 227 -6.40 -1.63 -12.31
CA SER A 227 -7.41 -1.83 -13.34
C SER A 227 -8.63 -2.54 -12.79
N ALA A 228 -9.77 -2.30 -13.43
CA ALA A 228 -11.03 -2.93 -13.09
C ALA A 228 -11.88 -3.12 -14.35
N ARG A 229 -12.71 -4.16 -14.36
CA ARG A 229 -13.70 -4.35 -15.42
C ARG A 229 -14.75 -3.23 -15.31
N ALA A 230 -15.10 -2.62 -16.43
CA ALA A 230 -16.12 -1.58 -16.46
C ALA A 230 -17.54 -2.13 -16.66
N GLY A 231 -17.66 -3.40 -17.09
CA GLY A 231 -18.94 -4.09 -17.25
C GLY A 231 -19.42 -4.82 -16.00
N GLY A 232 -20.74 -4.96 -15.86
CA GLY A 232 -21.41 -5.72 -14.79
C GLY A 232 -21.26 -5.10 -13.39
N ILE A 233 -21.12 -3.78 -13.33
CA ILE A 233 -21.03 -3.00 -12.09
C ILE A 233 -22.40 -2.87 -11.46
N ALA A 234 -22.48 -3.10 -10.15
CA ALA A 234 -23.68 -2.88 -9.35
C ALA A 234 -23.69 -1.46 -8.76
N ASN A 235 -22.56 -1.00 -8.22
CA ASN A 235 -22.41 0.36 -7.72
C ASN A 235 -20.96 0.85 -7.81
N VAL A 236 -20.81 2.17 -7.79
CA VAL A 236 -19.51 2.85 -7.74
C VAL A 236 -19.52 3.80 -6.55
N VAL A 237 -18.42 3.81 -5.80
CA VAL A 237 -18.20 4.72 -4.68
C VAL A 237 -16.91 5.50 -4.94
N PRO A 238 -17.00 6.82 -5.22
CA PRO A 238 -15.81 7.64 -5.39
C PRO A 238 -15.05 7.78 -4.07
N CYS A 239 -13.72 7.78 -4.15
CA CYS A 239 -12.84 8.15 -3.04
C CYS A 239 -12.30 9.55 -3.28
N TYR A 240 -12.44 10.45 -2.30
CA TYR A 240 -12.02 11.83 -2.41
C TYR A 240 -10.69 12.11 -1.68
N GLY A 241 -9.95 13.11 -2.16
CA GLY A 241 -8.77 13.63 -1.51
C GLY A 241 -9.11 14.50 -0.31
N GLN A 242 -8.14 14.64 0.59
CA GLN A 242 -8.25 15.43 1.82
C GLN A 242 -7.94 16.93 1.61
N ASN A 243 -7.78 17.39 0.37
CA ASN A 243 -7.32 18.75 0.10
C ASN A 243 -8.49 19.75 0.20
N ASP A 244 -8.48 20.59 1.23
CA ASP A 244 -9.53 21.58 1.53
C ASP A 244 -9.77 22.58 0.39
N GLU A 245 -8.78 22.80 -0.48
CA GLU A 245 -8.88 23.74 -1.59
C GLU A 245 -9.42 23.10 -2.89
N GLN A 246 -9.28 21.78 -3.05
CA GLN A 246 -9.63 21.06 -4.28
C GLN A 246 -10.12 19.65 -3.95
N SER A 247 -11.44 19.45 -4.05
CA SER A 247 -12.02 18.10 -4.01
C SER A 247 -11.54 17.29 -5.22
N GLN A 248 -10.50 16.49 -5.04
CA GLN A 248 -9.97 15.57 -6.04
C GLN A 248 -10.60 14.19 -5.86
N VAL A 249 -11.01 13.55 -6.95
CA VAL A 249 -11.34 12.12 -6.96
C VAL A 249 -10.04 11.34 -7.13
N LEU A 250 -9.66 10.59 -6.10
CA LEU A 250 -8.41 9.81 -6.04
C LEU A 250 -8.55 8.43 -6.67
N GLY A 251 -9.76 7.86 -6.63
CA GLY A 251 -10.04 6.52 -7.12
C GLY A 251 -11.49 6.14 -6.91
N LEU A 252 -11.84 4.92 -7.29
CA LEU A 252 -13.19 4.36 -7.24
C LEU A 252 -13.15 2.98 -6.57
N LEU A 253 -14.03 2.77 -5.60
CA LEU A 253 -14.40 1.45 -5.12
C LEU A 253 -15.61 0.96 -5.93
N ILE A 254 -15.47 -0.20 -6.57
CA ILE A 254 -16.47 -0.76 -7.49
C ILE A 254 -16.98 -2.06 -6.88
N SER A 255 -18.30 -2.18 -6.73
CA SER A 255 -18.93 -3.48 -6.46
C SER A 255 -19.66 -3.96 -7.70
N TYR A 256 -19.59 -5.26 -7.93
CA TYR A 256 -20.15 -5.90 -9.10
C TYR A 256 -21.38 -6.73 -8.79
N LEU A 257 -22.17 -7.01 -9.83
CA LEU A 257 -23.40 -7.81 -9.73
C LEU A 257 -23.16 -9.25 -9.25
N ASP A 258 -21.96 -9.79 -9.44
CA ASP A 258 -21.54 -11.11 -8.97
C ASP A 258 -21.00 -11.09 -7.52
N GLY A 259 -21.12 -9.97 -6.81
CA GLY A 259 -20.65 -9.79 -5.44
C GLY A 259 -19.15 -9.47 -5.33
N MET A 260 -18.42 -9.45 -6.44
CA MET A 260 -17.00 -9.09 -6.45
C MET A 260 -16.81 -7.60 -6.15
N LYS A 261 -15.64 -7.23 -5.62
CA LYS A 261 -15.23 -5.84 -5.44
C LYS A 261 -13.87 -5.60 -6.08
N ALA A 262 -13.66 -4.40 -6.61
CA ALA A 262 -12.37 -3.94 -7.12
C ALA A 262 -12.14 -2.47 -6.78
N CYS A 263 -10.90 -2.03 -6.92
CA CYS A 263 -10.51 -0.63 -6.77
C CYS A 263 -9.72 -0.20 -8.00
N VAL A 264 -9.94 1.04 -8.45
CA VAL A 264 -9.07 1.75 -9.39
C VAL A 264 -8.66 3.08 -8.80
N GLY A 265 -7.42 3.49 -9.01
CA GLY A 265 -6.83 4.66 -8.36
C GLY A 265 -6.51 4.42 -6.89
N GLN A 266 -6.37 5.50 -6.13
CA GLN A 266 -6.17 5.48 -4.69
C GLN A 266 -7.51 5.43 -3.97
N VAL A 267 -7.66 4.45 -3.06
CA VAL A 267 -8.88 4.26 -2.28
C VAL A 267 -8.55 4.21 -0.80
N ARG A 268 -9.23 5.07 -0.05
CA ARG A 268 -9.21 5.26 1.39
C ARG A 268 -10.63 5.05 1.90
N LEU A 269 -10.84 4.10 2.80
CA LEU A 269 -12.19 3.78 3.27
C LEU A 269 -12.82 4.91 4.09
N ASP A 270 -12.00 5.73 4.74
CA ASP A 270 -12.38 6.93 5.51
C ASP A 270 -12.72 8.15 4.64
N HIS A 271 -12.49 8.07 3.32
CA HIS A 271 -12.73 9.15 2.35
C HIS A 271 -13.69 8.73 1.22
N LEU A 272 -14.50 7.70 1.44
CA LEU A 272 -15.54 7.29 0.50
C LEU A 272 -16.69 8.29 0.50
N GLY A 273 -17.09 8.74 -0.68
CA GLY A 273 -18.27 9.56 -0.86
C GLY A 273 -19.56 8.74 -1.03
N PRO A 274 -20.66 9.38 -1.45
CA PRO A 274 -21.92 8.70 -1.65
C PRO A 274 -21.82 7.70 -2.82
N PRO A 275 -22.38 6.48 -2.66
CA PRO A 275 -22.46 5.52 -3.75
C PRO A 275 -23.44 6.00 -4.82
N PHE A 276 -23.18 5.63 -6.08
CA PHE A 276 -24.16 5.75 -7.15
C PHE A 276 -24.25 4.45 -7.95
N THR A 277 -25.42 4.25 -8.56
CA THR A 277 -25.68 3.11 -9.44
C THR A 277 -25.47 3.57 -10.88
N PRO A 278 -24.60 2.90 -11.66
CA PRO A 278 -24.49 3.16 -13.09
C PRO A 278 -25.81 3.00 -13.83
N ASP A 279 -26.14 3.95 -14.72
CA ASP A 279 -27.13 3.73 -15.76
C ASP A 279 -26.40 3.11 -16.97
N PRO A 280 -26.70 1.85 -17.37
CA PRO A 280 -26.05 1.22 -18.51
C PRO A 280 -26.27 1.93 -19.85
N SER A 281 -27.28 2.81 -19.94
CA SER A 281 -27.56 3.62 -21.14
C SER A 281 -26.72 4.90 -21.22
N GLN A 282 -26.04 5.27 -20.13
CA GLN A 282 -25.23 6.47 -20.02
C GLN A 282 -23.75 6.09 -19.83
N SER A 283 -22.86 7.06 -20.03
CA SER A 283 -21.44 6.92 -19.70
C SER A 283 -21.13 7.60 -18.37
N LEU A 284 -20.04 7.19 -17.75
CA LEU A 284 -19.44 7.91 -16.63
C LEU A 284 -18.44 8.93 -17.16
N TYR A 285 -18.54 10.18 -16.76
CA TYR A 285 -17.63 11.24 -17.17
C TYR A 285 -16.70 11.62 -16.01
N LEU A 286 -15.39 11.57 -16.26
CA LEU A 286 -14.35 12.02 -15.36
C LEU A 286 -13.84 13.38 -15.84
N GLY A 287 -14.06 14.40 -15.03
CA GLY A 287 -13.69 15.78 -15.35
C GLY A 287 -12.30 16.12 -14.80
N PHE A 288 -11.42 16.63 -15.66
CA PHE A 288 -10.02 16.88 -15.34
C PHE A 288 -9.70 18.36 -15.17
N LYS A 289 -8.84 18.63 -14.19
CA LYS A 289 -8.10 19.90 -14.05
C LYS A 289 -6.59 19.62 -14.00
N LEU A 290 -5.81 20.69 -14.05
CA LEU A 290 -4.38 20.66 -13.84
C LEU A 290 -4.07 21.41 -12.55
N THR A 291 -3.12 20.90 -11.76
CA THR A 291 -2.50 21.70 -10.72
C THR A 291 -1.57 22.76 -11.34
N GLU A 292 -1.09 23.72 -10.55
CA GLU A 292 -0.11 24.72 -11.03
C GLU A 292 1.13 24.08 -11.71
N PRO A 293 1.71 22.97 -11.19
CA PRO A 293 2.76 22.22 -11.91
C PRO A 293 2.36 21.51 -13.22
N GLY A 294 1.13 21.67 -13.72
CA GLY A 294 0.66 20.98 -14.92
C GLY A 294 0.36 19.49 -14.73
N CYS A 295 0.09 19.07 -13.48
CA CYS A 295 -0.22 17.68 -13.15
C CYS A 295 -1.74 17.43 -13.23
N PRO A 296 -2.23 16.51 -14.09
CA PRO A 296 -3.64 16.20 -14.22
C PRO A 296 -4.20 15.46 -13.02
N TYR A 297 -5.41 15.85 -12.63
CA TYR A 297 -6.21 15.14 -11.64
C TYR A 297 -7.69 15.14 -12.01
N VAL A 298 -8.43 14.14 -11.52
CA VAL A 298 -9.89 14.10 -11.65
C VAL A 298 -10.47 15.03 -10.59
N ALA A 299 -11.04 16.15 -11.03
CA ALA A 299 -11.71 17.12 -10.16
C ALA A 299 -13.18 16.74 -9.92
N GLU A 300 -13.79 15.99 -10.83
CA GLU A 300 -15.21 15.74 -10.81
C GLU A 300 -15.59 14.41 -11.46
N ILE A 301 -16.67 13.81 -10.98
CA ILE A 301 -17.25 12.59 -11.53
C ILE A 301 -18.74 12.81 -11.79
N ARG A 302 -19.21 12.48 -13.00
CA ARG A 302 -20.61 12.65 -13.42
C ARG A 302 -21.15 11.38 -14.08
N PRO A 303 -22.20 10.76 -13.54
CA PRO A 303 -22.70 9.47 -14.02
C PRO A 303 -23.64 9.55 -15.24
N SER A 304 -23.85 10.73 -15.85
CA SER A 304 -24.80 10.86 -16.96
C SER A 304 -24.45 11.93 -18.00
N ALA A 305 -24.23 13.18 -17.59
CA ALA A 305 -24.03 14.27 -18.53
C ALA A 305 -22.93 15.23 -18.07
N VAL A 306 -22.25 15.80 -19.06
CA VAL A 306 -21.29 16.88 -18.90
C VAL A 306 -22.03 18.23 -18.93
N PRO A 307 -21.84 19.12 -17.94
CA PRO A 307 -22.39 20.47 -17.99
C PRO A 307 -21.84 21.26 -19.19
N LEU A 308 -22.70 22.03 -19.85
CA LEU A 308 -22.30 22.95 -20.94
C LEU A 308 -21.30 24.01 -20.45
N ASP A 309 -21.48 24.52 -19.22
CA ASP A 309 -20.64 25.54 -18.60
C ASP A 309 -19.62 24.93 -17.62
N SER A 310 -18.72 24.11 -18.15
CA SER A 310 -17.69 23.43 -17.37
C SER A 310 -16.41 24.27 -17.25
N THR A 311 -15.95 24.52 -16.02
CA THR A 311 -14.61 25.10 -15.73
C THR A 311 -13.48 24.07 -15.83
N LEU A 312 -13.81 22.82 -16.17
CA LEU A 312 -12.84 21.72 -16.33
C LEU A 312 -12.14 21.81 -17.68
N ILE A 313 -10.90 21.35 -17.71
CA ILE A 313 -10.04 21.40 -18.91
C ILE A 313 -10.47 20.35 -19.93
N SER A 314 -10.85 19.18 -19.45
CA SER A 314 -11.35 18.11 -20.31
C SER A 314 -12.25 17.15 -19.54
N TRP A 315 -13.04 16.39 -20.30
CA TRP A 315 -13.83 15.28 -19.79
C TRP A 315 -13.37 13.99 -20.46
N PHE A 316 -13.23 12.94 -19.67
CA PHE A 316 -12.94 11.61 -20.15
C PHE A 316 -14.17 10.73 -19.95
N GLU A 317 -14.69 10.19 -21.05
CA GLU A 317 -15.85 9.31 -21.06
C GLU A 317 -15.44 7.86 -20.80
N VAL A 318 -15.96 7.30 -19.71
CA VAL A 318 -15.84 5.90 -19.33
C VAL A 318 -17.12 5.17 -19.73
N GLU A 319 -16.98 4.26 -20.67
CA GLU A 319 -18.04 3.33 -21.09
C GLU A 319 -18.18 2.20 -20.05
N TRP A 320 -19.38 1.66 -19.86
CA TRP A 320 -19.61 0.49 -19.00
C TRP A 320 -19.21 -0.83 -19.67
N SER A 321 -18.08 -0.83 -20.39
CA SER A 321 -17.55 -1.98 -21.10
C SER A 321 -16.01 -1.96 -21.14
N GLY A 322 -15.39 -3.11 -21.39
CA GLY A 322 -13.94 -3.23 -21.40
C GLY A 322 -13.29 -3.07 -20.02
N THR A 323 -12.09 -2.48 -20.01
CA THR A 323 -11.24 -2.35 -18.82
C THR A 323 -10.88 -0.89 -18.59
N LEU A 324 -11.19 -0.40 -17.39
CA LEU A 324 -10.73 0.90 -16.91
C LEU A 324 -9.37 0.71 -16.25
N GLU A 325 -8.36 1.43 -16.72
CA GLU A 325 -7.03 1.47 -16.12
C GLU A 325 -6.73 2.85 -15.57
N TRP A 326 -6.10 2.88 -14.40
CA TRP A 326 -5.80 4.12 -13.70
C TRP A 326 -4.34 4.09 -13.25
N TRP A 327 -3.55 4.98 -13.87
CA TRP A 327 -2.19 5.29 -13.43
C TRP A 327 -2.25 6.49 -12.49
N PHE A 328 -1.60 6.40 -11.34
CA PHE A 328 -1.66 7.46 -10.33
C PHE A 328 -0.38 7.54 -9.52
N SER A 329 -0.14 8.73 -8.98
CA SER A 329 0.86 9.02 -7.97
C SER A 329 0.21 9.93 -6.92
N PHE A 330 1.00 10.40 -5.95
CA PHE A 330 0.51 11.39 -5.00
C PHE A 330 0.19 12.76 -5.63
N ARG A 331 0.65 13.03 -6.87
CA ARG A 331 0.46 14.34 -7.53
C ARG A 331 -0.56 14.33 -8.66
N GLN A 332 -0.73 13.19 -9.32
CA GLN A 332 -1.43 13.16 -10.60
C GLN A 332 -1.99 11.80 -10.94
N CYS A 333 -2.87 11.78 -11.93
CA CYS A 333 -3.37 10.56 -12.52
C CYS A 333 -3.62 10.67 -14.02
N GLN A 334 -3.58 9.51 -14.69
CA GLN A 334 -4.03 9.33 -16.06
C GLN A 334 -4.91 8.09 -16.13
N VAL A 335 -6.07 8.26 -16.75
CA VAL A 335 -7.08 7.22 -16.93
C VAL A 335 -7.09 6.75 -18.37
N TRP A 336 -7.27 5.45 -18.55
CA TRP A 336 -7.32 4.81 -19.85
C TRP A 336 -8.50 3.84 -19.95
N GLN A 337 -9.07 3.76 -21.14
CA GLN A 337 -10.05 2.73 -21.49
C GLN A 337 -10.10 2.57 -23.01
N ASN A 338 -10.12 1.33 -23.49
CA ASN A 338 -10.31 1.01 -24.92
C ASN A 338 -9.33 1.77 -25.84
N GLY A 339 -8.07 1.94 -25.41
CA GLY A 339 -7.02 2.67 -26.15
C GLY A 339 -7.09 4.20 -26.06
N ARG A 340 -8.15 4.76 -25.45
CA ARG A 340 -8.27 6.20 -25.15
C ARG A 340 -7.52 6.55 -23.87
N LYS A 341 -6.97 7.75 -23.83
CA LYS A 341 -6.21 8.31 -22.69
C LYS A 341 -6.82 9.64 -22.24
N SER A 342 -6.86 9.87 -20.94
CA SER A 342 -7.25 11.17 -20.36
C SER A 342 -6.15 12.24 -20.54
N LEU A 343 -6.37 13.41 -19.92
CA LEU A 343 -5.43 14.53 -19.93
C LEU A 343 -4.02 14.10 -19.50
N ALA A 344 -3.00 14.48 -20.27
CA ALA A 344 -1.61 14.17 -19.98
C ALA A 344 -0.95 15.26 -19.13
N THR A 345 0.17 14.92 -18.48
CA THR A 345 1.02 15.87 -17.75
C THR A 345 1.54 16.93 -18.72
N MET A 346 1.29 18.20 -18.42
CA MET A 346 1.87 19.29 -19.22
C MET A 346 3.34 19.43 -18.87
N SER A 347 4.20 19.38 -19.89
CA SER A 347 5.62 19.66 -19.73
C SER A 347 5.78 21.17 -19.59
N VAL A 348 6.02 21.66 -18.37
CA VAL A 348 6.48 23.04 -18.17
C VAL A 348 7.96 23.14 -18.50
#